data_AF-V4NWW3-F1
#
_entry.id   AF-V4NWW3-F1
#
_cell.length_a   1.000
_cell.length_b   1.000
_cell.length_c   1.000
_cell.angle_alpha   90.00
_cell.angle_beta   90.00
_cell.angle_gamma   90.00
#
_symmetry.space_group_name_H-M   'P 1'
#
loop_
_entity.id
_entity.type
_entity.pdbx_description
1 polymer ?
#
loop_
_entity_poly.entity_id
_entity_poly.type
_entity_poly.pdbx_seq_one_letter_code
_entity_poly.pdbx_strand_id
1 'polypeptide(L)'
;MKLKLVSFLGAFLMASLPAVSYADEMSDEEDMCGWSFPVSSYSAEIGGLSIELPAVAHLKVNGQTVSEKGSQPWGNSINTAKIARTKDEIVITTNQHDCVDWSSSYVYVLDPSGRLLAESEQWSEHEWDGFLREKEGLVFWSEWFCQPVNPNNKPGMSHVFILRNGEKAFVKEDRPYESLCSDKAKIQFRVNALYLSGMKPN
;
A
#
# COMPACT_ATOMS: atom_id res chain seq x y z
N MET A 1 -64.70 -62.56 -23.20
CA MET A 1 -64.37 -61.86 -21.93
C MET A 1 -63.75 -60.52 -22.28
N LYS A 2 -64.35 -59.41 -21.82
CA LYS A 2 -63.81 -58.04 -21.94
C LYS A 2 -62.65 -57.88 -20.95
N LEU A 3 -61.54 -57.24 -21.33
CA LEU A 3 -60.64 -56.42 -20.47
C LEU A 3 -59.55 -55.82 -21.39
N LYS A 4 -59.65 -54.54 -21.74
CA LYS A 4 -59.07 -53.34 -21.10
C LYS A 4 -57.63 -53.02 -21.54
N LEU A 5 -57.57 -51.97 -22.36
CA LEU A 5 -56.55 -50.92 -22.53
C LEU A 5 -55.37 -50.94 -21.55
N VAL A 6 -54.15 -50.90 -22.08
CA VAL A 6 -53.04 -50.16 -21.45
C VAL A 6 -52.29 -49.40 -22.54
N SER A 7 -52.60 -48.11 -22.65
CA SER A 7 -51.79 -47.12 -23.35
C SER A 7 -50.55 -46.85 -22.51
N PHE A 8 -49.37 -47.24 -22.98
CA PHE A 8 -48.12 -46.71 -22.44
C PHE A 8 -47.80 -45.41 -23.19
N LEU A 9 -48.26 -44.30 -22.62
CA LEU A 9 -47.78 -42.97 -22.94
C LEU A 9 -46.29 -42.92 -22.57
N GLY A 10 -45.42 -42.78 -23.57
CA GLY A 10 -43.99 -42.52 -23.35
C GLY A 10 -43.84 -41.15 -22.68
N ALA A 11 -43.52 -41.16 -21.39
CA ALA A 11 -43.11 -39.97 -20.66
C ALA A 11 -41.74 -39.54 -21.20
N PHE A 12 -41.74 -38.48 -22.00
CA PHE A 12 -40.53 -37.76 -22.38
C PHE A 12 -40.05 -37.01 -21.13
N LEU A 13 -39.15 -37.63 -20.37
CA LEU A 13 -38.41 -36.98 -19.29
C LEU A 13 -37.51 -35.92 -19.94
N MET A 14 -38.00 -34.68 -19.97
CA MET A 14 -37.16 -33.49 -20.08
C MET A 14 -36.21 -33.53 -18.88
N ALA A 15 -34.98 -34.00 -19.11
CA ALA A 15 -33.89 -33.82 -18.18
C ALA A 15 -33.64 -32.31 -18.07
N SER A 16 -34.27 -31.67 -17.09
CA SER A 16 -33.87 -30.34 -16.65
C SER A 16 -32.44 -30.50 -16.12
N LEU A 17 -31.46 -30.15 -16.94
CA LEU A 17 -30.12 -29.87 -16.46
C LEU A 17 -30.30 -28.89 -15.29
N PRO A 18 -29.77 -29.19 -14.08
CA PRO A 18 -29.71 -28.16 -13.07
C PRO A 18 -28.93 -27.03 -13.70
N ALA A 19 -29.59 -25.88 -13.87
CA ALA A 19 -28.90 -24.63 -14.09
C ALA A 19 -27.99 -24.49 -12.87
N VAL A 20 -26.73 -24.84 -13.03
CA VAL A 20 -25.67 -24.43 -12.12
C VAL A 20 -25.66 -22.92 -12.30
N SER A 21 -26.44 -22.21 -11.48
CA SER A 21 -26.20 -20.80 -11.28
C SER A 21 -24.81 -20.75 -10.67
N TYR A 22 -23.82 -20.40 -11.48
CA TYR A 22 -22.66 -19.68 -10.98
C TYR A 22 -23.22 -18.37 -10.42
N ALA A 23 -23.73 -18.44 -9.19
CA ALA A 23 -23.54 -17.33 -8.30
C ALA A 23 -22.04 -17.34 -8.05
N ASP A 24 -21.30 -16.55 -8.83
CA ASP A 24 -20.05 -16.02 -8.33
C ASP A 24 -20.44 -15.30 -7.04
N GLU A 25 -20.27 -15.99 -5.91
CA GLU A 25 -20.31 -15.35 -4.60
C GLU A 25 -19.13 -14.37 -4.64
N MET A 26 -19.41 -13.11 -4.99
CA MET A 26 -18.52 -12.01 -4.65
C MET A 26 -18.16 -12.20 -3.19
N SER A 27 -16.86 -12.35 -2.90
CA SER A 27 -16.42 -12.44 -1.51
C SER A 27 -16.86 -11.18 -0.77
N ASP A 28 -17.11 -11.28 0.54
CA ASP A 28 -17.42 -10.09 1.38
C ASP A 28 -16.36 -8.98 1.17
N GLU A 29 -15.13 -9.36 0.81
CA GLU A 29 -14.05 -8.48 0.39
C GLU A 29 -14.35 -7.79 -0.96
N GLU A 30 -14.72 -8.50 -2.02
CA GLU A 30 -15.08 -7.87 -3.30
C GLU A 30 -16.30 -6.93 -3.19
N ASP A 31 -17.27 -7.27 -2.34
CA ASP A 31 -18.44 -6.43 -2.03
C ASP A 31 -18.07 -5.14 -1.26
N MET A 32 -17.07 -5.19 -0.37
CA MET A 32 -16.60 -4.02 0.38
C MET A 32 -15.55 -3.19 -0.36
N CYS A 33 -14.70 -3.85 -1.14
CA CYS A 33 -13.44 -3.32 -1.68
C CYS A 33 -13.54 -2.99 -3.18
N GLY A 34 -14.60 -3.46 -3.84
CA GLY A 34 -14.71 -3.45 -5.29
C GLY A 34 -13.68 -4.38 -5.95
N TRP A 35 -13.62 -4.33 -7.28
CA TRP A 35 -12.65 -5.09 -8.06
C TRP A 35 -11.23 -4.58 -7.79
N SER A 36 -10.42 -5.39 -7.10
CA SER A 36 -8.97 -5.19 -7.00
C SER A 36 -8.28 -5.92 -8.15
N PHE A 37 -7.40 -5.22 -8.86
CA PHE A 37 -6.57 -5.85 -9.89
C PHE A 37 -5.23 -6.22 -9.26
N PRO A 38 -4.88 -7.50 -9.13
CA PRO A 38 -3.61 -7.89 -8.55
C PRO A 38 -2.46 -7.39 -9.45
N VAL A 39 -1.64 -6.50 -8.91
CA VAL A 39 -0.40 -6.04 -9.55
C VAL A 39 0.72 -7.00 -9.20
N SER A 40 1.41 -7.55 -10.20
CA SER A 40 2.45 -8.57 -9.98
C SER A 40 3.75 -7.95 -9.47
N SER A 41 4.03 -6.71 -9.86
CA SER A 41 5.14 -5.91 -9.38
C SER A 41 4.98 -4.43 -9.74
N TYR A 42 5.71 -3.56 -9.04
CA TYR A 42 5.99 -2.21 -9.49
C TYR A 42 7.44 -2.08 -9.91
N SER A 43 7.71 -1.25 -10.92
CA SER A 43 9.07 -1.01 -11.41
C SER A 43 9.36 0.46 -11.68
N ALA A 44 10.61 0.85 -11.51
CA ALA A 44 11.11 2.17 -11.91
C ALA A 44 12.60 2.11 -12.27
N GLU A 45 12.99 2.93 -13.24
CA GLU A 45 14.38 3.21 -13.55
C GLU A 45 14.75 4.57 -12.96
N ILE A 46 15.69 4.59 -12.01
CA ILE A 46 16.06 5.83 -11.32
C ILE A 46 17.58 5.90 -11.12
N GLY A 47 18.19 6.93 -11.69
CA GLY A 47 19.62 7.16 -11.50
C GLY A 47 20.56 6.06 -12.00
N GLY A 48 20.14 5.30 -13.00
CA GLY A 48 20.88 4.15 -13.52
C GLY A 48 20.66 2.85 -12.73
N LEU A 49 19.73 2.85 -11.79
CA LEU A 49 19.30 1.65 -11.06
C LEU A 49 17.93 1.20 -11.56
N SER A 50 17.79 -0.12 -11.70
CA SER A 50 16.50 -0.78 -11.92
C SER A 50 15.93 -1.20 -10.57
N ILE A 51 14.79 -0.64 -10.20
CA ILE A 51 14.11 -0.90 -8.94
C ILE A 51 12.83 -1.69 -9.21
N GLU A 52 12.67 -2.82 -8.54
CA GLU A 52 11.49 -3.69 -8.65
C GLU A 52 10.96 -3.99 -7.24
N LEU A 53 9.64 -3.90 -7.11
CA LEU A 53 8.88 -4.28 -5.92
C LEU A 53 7.89 -5.38 -6.33
N PRO A 54 8.29 -6.67 -6.25
CA PRO A 54 7.39 -7.79 -6.52
C PRO A 54 6.27 -7.87 -5.48
N ALA A 55 5.16 -8.49 -5.87
CA ALA A 55 3.97 -8.74 -5.05
C ALA A 55 4.19 -9.63 -3.81
N VAL A 56 5.43 -9.95 -3.43
CA VAL A 56 5.80 -10.71 -2.22
C VAL A 56 6.61 -9.87 -1.23
N ALA A 57 6.49 -8.55 -1.32
CA ALA A 57 7.06 -7.54 -0.40
C ALA A 57 8.58 -7.60 -0.34
N HIS A 58 9.17 -7.95 -1.48
CA HIS A 58 10.60 -7.87 -1.69
C HIS A 58 10.94 -6.53 -2.32
N LEU A 59 12.12 -6.02 -2.01
CA LEU A 59 12.74 -4.94 -2.78
C LEU A 59 13.92 -5.52 -3.54
N LYS A 60 13.92 -5.35 -4.86
CA LYS A 60 15.06 -5.71 -5.72
C LYS A 60 15.66 -4.46 -6.35
N VAL A 61 16.99 -4.45 -6.41
CA VAL A 61 17.79 -3.42 -7.05
C VAL A 61 18.74 -4.10 -8.02
N ASN A 62 18.65 -3.75 -9.31
CA ASN A 62 19.41 -4.38 -10.39
C ASN A 62 19.29 -5.93 -10.38
N GLY A 63 18.09 -6.43 -10.07
CA GLY A 63 17.80 -7.87 -9.97
C GLY A 63 18.26 -8.54 -8.67
N GLN A 64 19.00 -7.85 -7.80
CA GLN A 64 19.41 -8.37 -6.50
C GLN A 64 18.38 -8.00 -5.43
N THR A 65 17.93 -8.99 -4.66
CA THR A 65 17.09 -8.75 -3.49
C THR A 65 17.88 -8.02 -2.40
N VAL A 66 17.36 -6.88 -1.94
CA VAL A 66 17.93 -6.07 -0.85
C VAL A 66 17.04 -6.02 0.39
N SER A 67 15.78 -6.44 0.28
CA SER A 67 14.85 -6.66 1.41
C SER A 67 13.88 -7.81 1.10
N GLU A 68 13.58 -8.63 2.12
CA GLU A 68 12.72 -9.83 2.08
C GLU A 68 11.67 -9.81 3.20
N LYS A 69 10.89 -8.72 3.32
CA LYS A 69 9.90 -8.63 4.40
C LYS A 69 8.66 -9.49 4.06
N GLY A 70 8.39 -10.50 4.90
CA GLY A 70 7.07 -11.16 5.05
C GLY A 70 6.55 -11.98 3.85
N SER A 71 6.32 -13.27 4.06
CA SER A 71 5.90 -14.24 3.04
C SER A 71 4.42 -14.14 2.58
N GLN A 72 3.75 -13.02 2.82
CA GLN A 72 2.38 -12.87 2.36
C GLN A 72 2.39 -12.21 0.99
N PRO A 73 1.86 -12.87 -0.07
CA PRO A 73 1.57 -12.15 -1.29
C PRO A 73 0.71 -10.95 -0.94
N TRP A 74 0.91 -9.83 -1.64
CA TRP A 74 0.16 -8.60 -1.46
C TRP A 74 -1.31 -8.94 -1.67
N GLY A 75 -2.01 -9.34 -0.62
CA GLY A 75 -3.37 -9.83 -0.72
C GLY A 75 -4.21 -8.64 -1.16
N ASN A 76 -4.48 -8.53 -2.46
CA ASN A 76 -5.35 -7.53 -3.08
C ASN A 76 -5.07 -6.04 -2.76
N SER A 77 -3.99 -5.68 -2.04
CA SER A 77 -4.00 -4.46 -1.21
C SER A 77 -2.95 -3.38 -1.53
N ILE A 78 -1.86 -3.62 -2.28
CA ILE A 78 -0.95 -2.50 -2.64
C ILE A 78 -1.41 -1.79 -3.91
N ASN A 79 -2.11 -0.68 -3.68
CA ASN A 79 -2.71 0.14 -4.73
C ASN A 79 -1.70 1.06 -5.42
N THR A 80 -0.61 1.43 -4.73
CA THR A 80 0.41 2.31 -5.33
C THR A 80 1.81 2.05 -4.78
N ALA A 81 2.81 2.26 -5.62
CA ALA A 81 4.20 2.48 -5.21
C ALA A 81 4.71 3.80 -5.79
N LYS A 82 5.43 4.57 -4.99
CA LYS A 82 6.02 5.85 -5.39
C LYS A 82 7.50 5.89 -5.03
N ILE A 83 8.26 6.65 -5.81
CA ILE A 83 9.71 6.74 -5.68
C ILE A 83 10.19 8.18 -5.90
N ALA A 84 11.19 8.59 -5.13
CA ALA A 84 11.89 9.84 -5.27
C ALA A 84 13.40 9.61 -5.17
N ARG A 85 14.19 10.41 -5.89
CA ARG A 85 15.65 10.47 -5.73
C ARG A 85 16.06 11.86 -5.31
N THR A 86 16.86 11.92 -4.25
CA THR A 86 17.58 13.12 -3.84
C THR A 86 19.06 12.97 -4.18
N LYS A 87 19.87 13.96 -3.82
CA LYS A 87 21.33 13.86 -3.93
C LYS A 87 21.89 12.69 -3.11
N ASP A 88 21.28 12.42 -1.96
CA ASP A 88 21.87 11.57 -0.92
C ASP A 88 21.14 10.24 -0.75
N GLU A 89 19.91 10.11 -1.25
CA GLU A 89 19.10 8.91 -1.04
C GLU A 89 18.07 8.69 -2.17
N ILE A 90 17.56 7.46 -2.25
CA ILE A 90 16.35 7.11 -2.98
C ILE A 90 15.31 6.67 -1.95
N VAL A 91 14.15 7.33 -1.97
CA VAL A 91 13.03 7.03 -1.08
C VAL A 91 11.96 6.32 -1.88
N ILE A 92 11.53 5.16 -1.40
CA ILE A 92 10.47 4.36 -1.98
C ILE A 92 9.39 4.24 -0.92
N THR A 93 8.14 4.47 -1.31
CA THR A 93 6.99 4.17 -0.45
C THR A 93 6.03 3.29 -1.23
N THR A 94 5.58 2.22 -0.60
CA THR A 94 4.37 1.51 -1.03
C THR A 94 3.25 1.95 -0.13
N ASN A 95 2.02 1.79 -0.60
CA ASN A 95 0.86 1.91 0.27
C ASN A 95 -0.04 0.69 0.06
N GLN A 96 -0.27 -0.03 1.15
CA GLN A 96 -1.15 -1.17 1.27
C GLN A 96 -2.46 -0.69 1.88
N HIS A 97 -3.53 -0.69 1.10
CA HIS A 97 -4.88 -0.39 1.54
C HIS A 97 -5.60 -1.70 1.85
N ASP A 98 -5.93 -1.93 3.13
CA ASP A 98 -6.98 -2.86 3.50
C ASP A 98 -8.29 -2.08 3.39
N CYS A 99 -9.15 -2.50 2.46
CA CYS A 99 -10.42 -1.89 2.10
C CYS A 99 -11.47 -1.83 3.23
N VAL A 100 -11.11 -2.33 4.42
CA VAL A 100 -11.89 -2.28 5.66
C VAL A 100 -11.46 -1.12 6.58
N ASP A 101 -10.59 -0.19 6.15
CA ASP A 101 -10.40 1.20 6.67
C ASP A 101 -8.93 1.60 6.92
N TRP A 102 -7.93 0.79 6.54
CA TRP A 102 -6.58 0.99 7.07
C TRP A 102 -5.52 0.88 5.99
N SER A 103 -4.79 1.99 5.79
CA SER A 103 -3.64 2.04 4.89
C SER A 103 -2.33 1.95 5.68
N SER A 104 -1.45 1.04 5.30
CA SER A 104 -0.08 0.97 5.82
C SER A 104 0.90 1.30 4.70
N SER A 105 1.81 2.22 4.97
CA SER A 105 2.89 2.57 4.06
C SER A 105 4.16 1.82 4.43
N TYR A 106 4.75 1.09 3.49
CA TYR A 106 6.12 0.59 3.67
C TYR A 106 7.10 1.55 3.02
N VAL A 107 8.10 1.95 3.79
CA VAL A 107 9.12 2.90 3.39
C VAL A 107 10.45 2.17 3.27
N TYR A 108 11.12 2.35 2.13
CA TYR A 108 12.51 1.94 1.92
C TYR A 108 13.35 3.17 1.60
N VAL A 109 14.51 3.27 2.24
CA VAL A 109 15.50 4.31 1.96
C VAL A 109 16.78 3.63 1.50
N LEU A 110 17.18 3.93 0.28
CA LEU A 110 18.43 3.43 -0.31
C LEU A 110 19.44 4.58 -0.42
N ASP A 111 20.73 4.26 -0.37
CA ASP A 111 21.76 5.21 -0.81
C ASP A 111 21.76 5.34 -2.35
N PRO A 112 22.49 6.31 -2.95
CA PRO A 112 22.46 6.52 -4.39
C PRO A 112 23.03 5.37 -5.22
N SER A 113 23.70 4.40 -4.57
CA SER A 113 24.19 3.17 -5.21
C SER A 113 23.17 2.03 -5.16
N GLY A 114 22.05 2.22 -4.47
CA GLY A 114 20.97 1.25 -4.35
C GLY A 114 21.09 0.31 -3.15
N ARG A 115 22.02 0.56 -2.22
CA ARG A 115 22.12 -0.22 -0.98
C ARG A 115 21.06 0.26 0.02
N LEU A 116 20.38 -0.67 0.67
CA LEU A 116 19.39 -0.39 1.71
C LEU A 116 20.04 0.27 2.93
N LEU A 117 19.55 1.46 3.28
CA LEU A 117 19.94 2.20 4.48
C LEU A 117 18.95 1.94 5.62
N ALA A 118 17.66 2.02 5.33
CA ALA A 118 16.59 1.84 6.28
C ALA A 118 15.34 1.29 5.61
N GLU A 119 14.54 0.56 6.37
CA GLU A 119 13.20 0.15 6.00
C GLU A 119 12.27 0.28 7.21
N SER A 120 11.01 0.61 6.98
CA SER A 120 10.01 0.67 8.04
C SER A 120 8.61 0.53 7.51
N GLU A 121 7.74 -0.08 8.30
CA GLU A 121 6.30 0.00 8.14
C GLU A 121 5.81 1.23 8.92
N GLN A 122 4.97 2.05 8.31
CA GLN A 122 4.46 3.30 8.85
C GLN A 122 2.96 3.40 8.59
N TRP A 123 2.18 3.69 9.63
CA TRP A 123 0.73 3.91 9.49
C TRP A 123 0.45 5.27 8.83
N SER A 124 -0.42 5.32 7.80
CA SER A 124 -0.72 6.56 7.11
C SER A 124 -2.06 6.55 6.35
N GLU A 125 -2.59 7.72 5.94
CA GLU A 125 -3.76 7.84 5.05
C GLU A 125 -3.37 8.45 3.70
N HIS A 126 -3.88 7.83 2.64
CA HIS A 126 -3.23 7.52 1.36
C HIS A 126 -2.94 8.69 0.38
N GLU A 127 -3.23 9.94 0.73
CA GLU A 127 -3.22 11.05 -0.24
C GLU A 127 -2.22 12.16 0.06
N TRP A 128 -1.90 12.40 1.33
CA TRP A 128 -1.15 13.60 1.77
C TRP A 128 0.16 13.26 2.49
N ASP A 129 0.59 12.01 2.40
CA ASP A 129 1.85 11.55 2.96
C ASP A 129 3.03 12.12 2.18
N GLY A 130 4.08 12.47 2.91
CA GLY A 130 5.27 13.05 2.31
C GLY A 130 6.51 12.87 3.16
N PHE A 131 7.64 13.06 2.50
CA PHE A 131 8.94 13.12 3.15
C PHE A 131 9.49 14.53 3.08
N LEU A 132 9.96 15.07 4.18
CA LEU A 132 10.64 16.34 4.24
C LEU A 132 12.10 16.11 4.63
N ARG A 133 13.04 16.69 3.88
CA ARG A 133 14.42 16.72 4.33
C ARG A 133 14.61 17.85 5.33
N GLU A 134 14.94 17.50 6.57
CA GLU A 134 15.36 18.42 7.61
C GLU A 134 16.86 18.29 7.87
N LYS A 135 17.43 19.22 8.63
CA LYS A 135 18.87 19.19 9.00
C LYS A 135 19.26 17.89 9.70
N GLU A 136 18.36 17.34 10.49
CA GLU A 136 18.62 16.16 11.34
C GLU A 136 18.38 14.83 10.62
N GLY A 137 17.66 14.83 9.50
CA GLY A 137 17.30 13.59 8.81
C GLY A 137 16.14 13.72 7.82
N LEU A 138 15.65 12.56 7.38
CA LEU A 138 14.44 12.44 6.57
C LEU A 138 13.22 12.31 7.49
N VAL A 139 12.27 13.23 7.37
CA VAL A 139 11.03 13.23 8.15
C VAL A 139 9.88 12.71 7.31
N PHE A 140 9.25 11.63 7.73
CA PHE A 140 7.96 11.18 7.22
C PHE A 140 6.83 11.86 7.99
N TRP A 141 5.94 12.51 7.24
CA TRP A 141 4.73 13.16 7.75
C TRP A 141 3.50 12.66 6.99
N SER A 142 2.39 12.50 7.71
CA SER A 142 1.10 12.11 7.18
C SER A 142 0.02 13.02 7.76
N GLU A 143 -1.00 13.35 6.96
CA GLU A 143 -2.18 14.06 7.46
C GLU A 143 -2.94 13.24 8.52
N TRP A 144 -2.82 11.90 8.49
CA TRP A 144 -3.33 11.01 9.54
C TRP A 144 -2.81 11.37 10.93
N PHE A 145 -1.58 11.90 11.04
CA PHE A 145 -1.01 12.30 12.34
C PHE A 145 -1.78 13.49 12.94
N CYS A 146 -2.55 14.21 12.13
CA CYS A 146 -3.36 15.35 12.58
C CYS A 146 -4.81 14.98 12.93
N GLN A 147 -5.24 13.76 12.63
CA GLN A 147 -6.61 13.30 12.88
C GLN A 147 -6.88 13.17 14.39
N PRO A 148 -8.01 13.69 14.91
CA PRO A 148 -8.37 13.56 16.33
C PRO A 148 -8.53 12.11 16.81
N VAL A 149 -8.89 11.21 15.88
CA VAL A 149 -9.09 9.78 16.15
C VAL A 149 -7.78 9.00 16.24
N ASN A 150 -6.64 9.61 15.89
CA ASN A 150 -5.37 8.93 15.92
C ASN A 150 -4.94 8.64 17.39
N PRO A 151 -4.83 7.36 17.80
CA PRO A 151 -4.54 7.00 19.19
C PRO A 151 -3.13 7.39 19.65
N ASN A 152 -2.24 7.78 18.72
CA ASN A 152 -0.89 8.22 19.01
C ASN A 152 -0.79 9.70 19.39
N ASN A 153 -1.87 10.48 19.23
CA ASN A 153 -1.89 11.89 19.57
C ASN A 153 -2.05 12.11 21.07
N LYS A 154 -1.28 13.06 21.61
CA LYS A 154 -1.36 13.49 23.02
C LYS A 154 -1.96 14.90 23.06
N PRO A 155 -2.52 15.36 24.20
CA PRO A 155 -3.01 16.73 24.30
C PRO A 155 -1.96 17.76 23.87
N GLY A 156 -2.29 18.54 22.83
CA GLY A 156 -1.41 19.57 22.26
C GLY A 156 -0.21 19.07 21.43
N MET A 157 -0.08 17.76 21.21
CA MET A 157 1.04 17.16 20.50
C MET A 157 0.56 16.21 19.40
N SER A 158 1.33 16.15 18.32
CA SER A 158 1.25 15.10 17.30
C SER A 158 2.66 14.50 17.15
N HIS A 159 2.90 13.76 16.08
CA HIS A 159 4.17 13.07 15.86
C HIS A 159 4.56 13.05 14.38
N VAL A 160 5.84 12.82 14.15
CA VAL A 160 6.42 12.43 12.87
C VAL A 160 7.29 11.20 13.07
N PHE A 161 7.70 10.58 11.97
CA PHE A 161 8.75 9.57 12.00
C PHE A 161 9.99 10.14 11.33
N ILE A 162 11.11 10.17 12.04
CA ILE A 162 12.38 10.70 11.51
C ILE A 162 13.41 9.58 11.36
N LEU A 163 13.99 9.44 10.17
CA LEU A 163 15.23 8.72 9.94
C LEU A 163 16.38 9.70 10.13
N ARG A 164 17.01 9.66 11.30
CA ARG A 164 18.15 10.55 11.62
C ARG A 164 19.36 10.19 10.76
N ASN A 165 20.19 11.19 10.45
CA ASN A 165 21.39 11.00 9.62
C ASN A 165 22.31 9.91 10.20
N GLY A 166 22.57 8.86 9.40
CA GLY A 166 23.43 7.74 9.79
C GLY A 166 22.73 6.61 10.54
N GLU A 167 21.45 6.78 10.90
CA GLU A 167 20.65 5.74 11.52
C GLU A 167 20.05 4.78 10.48
N LYS A 168 19.60 3.63 10.94
CA LYS A 168 19.00 2.56 10.11
C LYS A 168 17.50 2.38 10.30
N ALA A 169 16.90 3.16 11.19
CA ALA A 169 15.50 3.03 11.56
C ALA A 169 14.87 4.41 11.76
N PHE A 170 13.60 4.50 11.37
CA PHE A 170 12.76 5.64 11.72
C PHE A 170 12.41 5.59 13.21
N VAL A 171 12.47 6.74 13.87
CA VAL A 171 12.02 6.89 15.26
C VAL A 171 10.83 7.84 15.32
N LYS A 172 9.86 7.52 16.17
CA LYS A 172 8.74 8.43 16.46
C LYS A 172 9.26 9.64 17.23
N GLU A 173 8.95 10.83 16.75
CA GLU A 173 9.27 12.10 17.39
C GLU A 173 7.99 12.89 17.63
N ASP A 174 7.66 13.14 18.89
CA ASP A 174 6.51 13.97 19.26
C ASP A 174 6.84 15.45 19.03
N ARG A 175 5.94 16.18 18.35
CA ARG A 175 6.06 17.62 18.08
C ARG A 175 4.78 18.36 18.45
N PRO A 176 4.83 19.68 18.73
CA PRO A 176 3.64 20.47 19.00
C PRO A 176 2.63 20.36 17.85
N TYR A 177 1.35 20.12 18.16
CA TYR A 177 0.29 19.91 17.17
C TYR A 177 0.26 21.06 16.14
N GLU A 178 0.29 22.31 16.60
CA GLU A 178 0.29 23.50 15.74
C GLU A 178 1.44 23.55 14.72
N SER A 179 2.60 22.95 15.05
CA SER A 179 3.77 22.90 14.16
C SER A 179 3.64 21.90 13.02
N LEU A 180 2.70 20.95 13.13
CA LEU A 180 2.46 19.89 12.13
C LEU A 180 1.10 20.01 11.44
N CYS A 181 0.10 20.49 12.17
CA CYS A 181 -1.31 20.28 11.82
C CYS A 181 -2.11 21.56 11.62
N SER A 182 -1.52 22.74 11.88
CA SER A 182 -2.13 24.00 11.44
C SER A 182 -2.16 24.06 9.91
N ASP A 183 -3.12 24.79 9.32
CA ASP A 183 -3.20 24.95 7.85
C ASP A 183 -1.90 25.46 7.26
N LYS A 184 -1.25 26.41 7.96
CA LYS A 184 0.06 26.94 7.57
C LYS A 184 1.13 25.84 7.58
N ALA A 185 1.19 25.01 8.62
CA ALA A 185 2.14 23.90 8.69
C ALA A 185 1.88 22.88 7.58
N LYS A 186 0.63 22.46 7.36
CA LYS A 186 0.24 21.53 6.30
C LYS A 186 0.65 22.02 4.92
N ILE A 187 0.43 23.31 4.61
CA ILE A 187 0.88 23.92 3.35
C ILE A 187 2.41 23.87 3.24
N GLN A 188 3.13 24.22 4.31
CA GLN A 188 4.59 24.16 4.31
C GLN A 188 5.13 22.75 4.08
N PHE A 189 4.52 21.72 4.68
CA PHE A 189 4.86 20.33 4.41
C PHE A 189 4.63 19.99 2.94
N ARG A 190 3.46 20.30 2.39
CA ARG A 190 3.12 20.00 0.99
C ARG A 190 4.06 20.66 -0.02
N VAL A 191 4.50 21.90 0.25
CA VAL A 191 5.39 22.66 -0.65
C VAL A 191 6.83 22.17 -0.57
N ASN A 192 7.30 21.76 0.61
CA ASN A 192 8.71 21.39 0.83
C ASN A 192 8.95 19.88 0.80
N ALA A 193 7.90 19.06 0.73
CA ALA A 193 8.03 17.62 0.65
C ALA A 193 8.75 17.19 -0.64
N LEU A 194 9.49 16.09 -0.53
CA LEU A 194 10.01 15.35 -1.66
C LEU A 194 8.85 14.93 -2.56
N TYR A 195 8.92 15.33 -3.82
CA TYR A 195 7.99 14.87 -4.82
C TYR A 195 8.29 13.41 -5.17
N LEU A 196 7.34 12.52 -4.86
CA LEU A 196 7.44 11.10 -5.22
C LEU A 196 6.64 10.83 -6.49
N SER A 197 7.31 10.27 -7.49
CA SER A 197 6.70 9.85 -8.75
C SER A 197 6.14 8.43 -8.63
N GLY A 198 5.00 8.17 -9.26
CA GLY A 198 4.43 6.82 -9.32
C GLY A 198 5.37 5.86 -10.05
N MET A 199 5.52 4.65 -9.51
CA MET A 199 6.19 3.54 -10.18
C MET A 199 5.23 2.88 -11.17
N LYS A 200 5.76 2.24 -12.22
CA LYS A 200 4.96 1.57 -13.25
C LYS A 200 4.47 0.20 -12.73
N PRO A 201 3.16 -0.09 -12.72
CA PRO A 201 2.65 -1.43 -12.45
C PRO A 201 2.96 -2.39 -13.62
N ASN A 202 3.27 -3.65 -13.32
CA ASN A 202 3.49 -4.72 -14.30
C ASN A 202 2.55 -5.92 -14.06
#